data_AF-A0A914MY13-F1
#
_entry.id   AF-A0A914MY13-F1
#
_cell.length_a   1.000
_cell.length_b   1.000
_cell.length_c   1.000
_cell.angle_alpha   90.00
_cell.angle_beta   90.00
_cell.angle_gamma   90.00
#
_symmetry.space_group_name_H-M   'P 1'
#
loop_
_entity.id
_entity.type
_entity.pdbx_description
1 polymer ?
#
loop_
_entity_poly.entity_id
_entity_poly.type
_entity_poly.pdbx_seq_one_letter_code
_entity_poly.pdbx_strand_id
1 'polypeptide(L)'
;VGDILVHCLDLSLLKQRSITDLFPPIAKFYMVTYCPTTRRLAFGGKNGTIVIHELRLSKSQSVKAHNVPITALAFSEDGKYLAAYAAQEAKISFWQTQQTFLGMGQSQVRCARMQPAPGEFPVISPGGSYQLFRARLVWINSKSLTLMLPNGKENRFSV
;
A
#
# COMPACT_ATOMS: atom_id res chain seq x y z
N VAL A 1 7.65 -3.62 18.92
CA VAL A 1 6.82 -3.80 17.71
C VAL A 1 5.56 -3.00 17.96
N GLY A 2 5.27 -1.99 17.14
CA GLY A 2 4.09 -1.14 17.36
C GLY A 2 3.00 -1.59 16.41
N ASP A 3 1.92 -2.14 16.94
CA ASP A 3 0.73 -2.45 16.16
C ASP A 3 -0.02 -1.16 15.88
N ILE A 4 -0.26 -0.85 14.62
CA ILE A 4 -1.16 0.23 14.25
C ILE A 4 -2.58 -0.32 14.42
N LEU A 5 -3.20 0.01 15.55
CA LEU A 5 -4.62 -0.24 15.78
C LEU A 5 -5.43 0.82 15.04
N VAL A 6 -6.02 0.44 13.90
CA VAL A 6 -7.02 1.28 13.23
C VAL A 6 -8.40 0.89 13.74
N HIS A 7 -8.92 1.68 14.68
CA HIS A 7 -10.33 1.64 15.03
C HIS A 7 -11.12 2.57 14.11
N CYS A 8 -11.93 1.97 13.22
CA CYS A 8 -12.98 2.71 12.54
C CYS A 8 -14.24 2.62 13.42
N LEU A 9 -14.58 3.72 14.09
CA LEU A 9 -15.76 3.76 14.98
C LEU A 9 -17.08 3.62 14.22
N ASP A 10 -17.08 3.91 12.91
CA ASP A 10 -18.26 3.72 12.05
C ASP A 10 -17.87 3.42 10.60
N LEU A 11 -17.99 2.14 10.21
CA LEU A 11 -17.76 1.66 8.84
C LEU A 11 -18.77 2.22 7.81
N SER A 12 -19.90 2.77 8.26
CA SER A 12 -20.89 3.38 7.39
C SER A 12 -20.40 4.69 6.77
N LEU A 13 -19.52 5.42 7.47
CA LEU A 13 -18.93 6.67 6.98
C LEU A 13 -18.00 6.44 5.77
N LEU A 14 -17.29 5.30 5.74
CA LEU A 14 -16.48 4.87 4.60
C LEU A 14 -17.31 4.52 3.35
N LYS A 15 -18.65 4.47 3.46
CA LYS A 15 -19.54 4.35 2.30
C LYS A 15 -19.69 5.69 1.56
N GLN A 16 -19.48 6.80 2.25
CA GLN A 16 -19.80 8.15 1.76
C GLN A 16 -18.55 9.02 1.57
N ARG A 17 -17.50 8.78 2.36
CA ARG A 17 -16.28 9.61 2.38
C ARG A 17 -15.03 8.75 2.31
N SER A 18 -13.95 9.30 1.77
CA SER A 18 -12.67 8.59 1.74
C SER A 18 -12.03 8.54 3.12
N ILE A 19 -11.10 7.60 3.33
CA ILE A 19 -10.34 7.52 4.58
C ILE A 19 -9.54 8.80 4.86
N THR A 20 -9.10 9.48 3.81
CA THR A 20 -8.38 10.75 3.90
C THR A 20 -9.28 11.87 4.39
N ASP A 21 -10.56 11.88 4.03
CA ASP A 21 -11.51 12.89 4.48
C ASP A 21 -11.89 12.67 5.96
N LEU A 22 -12.03 11.41 6.36
CA LEU A 22 -12.40 11.04 7.73
C LEU A 22 -11.22 11.17 8.71
N PHE A 23 -10.00 10.89 8.25
CA PHE A 23 -8.79 11.02 9.05
C PHE A 23 -7.64 11.64 8.23
N PRO A 24 -7.65 12.96 7.98
CA PRO A 24 -6.62 13.64 7.17
C PRO A 24 -5.16 13.33 7.57
N PRO A 25 -4.81 13.12 8.86
CA PRO A 25 -3.47 12.71 9.23
C PRO A 25 -3.00 11.40 8.56
N ILE A 26 -3.91 10.51 8.15
CA ILE A 26 -3.56 9.24 7.49
C ILE A 26 -2.83 9.44 6.17
N ALA A 27 -3.09 10.56 5.47
CA ALA A 27 -2.46 10.86 4.19
C ALA A 27 -0.95 11.08 4.29
N LYS A 28 -0.42 11.26 5.51
CA LYS A 28 1.03 11.33 5.78
C LYS A 28 1.69 9.95 5.80
N PHE A 29 0.91 8.86 5.86
CA PHE A 29 1.41 7.50 5.92
C PHE A 29 1.19 6.79 4.57
N TYR A 30 2.16 6.94 3.65
CA TYR A 30 2.06 6.33 2.32
C TYR A 30 2.04 4.79 2.33
N MET A 31 2.41 4.17 3.44
CA MET A 31 2.28 2.72 3.65
C MET A 31 0.84 2.29 4.01
N VAL A 32 -0.13 3.20 3.99
CA VAL A 32 -1.56 2.92 4.21
C VAL A 32 -2.34 3.30 2.97
N THR A 33 -3.21 2.41 2.49
CA THR A 33 -4.04 2.69 1.29
C THR A 33 -5.42 2.05 1.39
N TYR A 34 -6.43 2.76 0.90
CA TYR A 34 -7.82 2.31 0.86
C TYR A 34 -8.31 2.20 -0.59
N CYS A 35 -8.98 1.09 -0.91
CA CYS A 35 -9.69 0.91 -2.17
C CYS A 35 -11.20 1.06 -1.93
N PRO A 36 -11.85 2.13 -2.43
CA PRO A 36 -13.29 2.34 -2.26
C PRO A 36 -14.11 1.26 -2.96
N THR A 37 -13.69 0.86 -4.17
CA THR A 37 -14.37 -0.12 -5.03
C THR A 37 -14.51 -1.48 -4.34
N THR A 38 -13.41 -1.99 -3.77
CA THR A 38 -13.40 -3.31 -3.11
C THR A 38 -13.63 -3.25 -1.60
N ARG A 39 -13.64 -2.03 -1.03
CA ARG A 39 -13.69 -1.75 0.42
C ARG A 39 -12.60 -2.47 1.18
N ARG A 40 -11.37 -2.34 0.69
CA ARG A 40 -10.18 -2.92 1.30
C ARG A 40 -9.23 -1.86 1.80
N LEU A 41 -8.59 -2.16 2.91
CA LEU A 41 -7.57 -1.34 3.52
C LEU A 41 -6.28 -2.15 3.58
N ALA A 42 -5.16 -1.58 3.18
CA ALA A 42 -3.86 -2.24 3.25
C ALA A 42 -2.87 -1.43 4.06
N PHE A 43 -2.06 -2.14 4.85
CA PHE A 43 -1.04 -1.59 5.75
C PHE A 43 0.29 -2.26 5.51
N GLY A 44 1.31 -1.46 5.23
CA GLY A 44 2.69 -1.91 5.10
C GLY A 44 3.43 -1.86 6.43
N GLY A 45 4.06 -2.96 6.82
CA GLY A 45 4.84 -3.09 8.04
C GLY A 45 6.33 -2.79 7.85
N LYS A 46 7.02 -2.55 8.97
CA LYS A 46 8.49 -2.39 9.01
C LYS A 46 9.27 -3.64 8.62
N ASN A 47 8.64 -4.81 8.73
CA ASN A 47 9.21 -6.09 8.33
C ASN A 47 8.88 -6.44 6.87
N GLY A 48 8.26 -5.56 6.09
CA GLY A 48 7.89 -5.83 4.70
C GLY A 48 6.66 -6.72 4.51
N THR A 49 5.96 -7.04 5.60
CA THR A 49 4.63 -7.66 5.54
C THR A 49 3.58 -6.61 5.20
N ILE A 50 2.60 -6.98 4.38
CA ILE A 50 1.41 -6.19 4.12
C ILE A 50 0.21 -6.90 4.74
N VAL A 51 -0.57 -6.18 5.52
CA VAL A 51 -1.86 -6.66 6.04
C VAL A 51 -2.97 -6.04 5.22
N ILE A 52 -3.86 -6.85 4.66
CA ILE A 52 -5.01 -6.41 3.86
C ILE A 52 -6.28 -6.79 4.61
N HIS A 53 -7.08 -5.80 4.95
CA HIS A 53 -8.39 -5.95 5.58
C HIS A 53 -9.50 -5.77 4.55
N GLU A 54 -10.37 -6.77 4.45
CA GLU A 54 -11.64 -6.67 3.75
C GLU A 54 -12.75 -6.27 4.72
N LEU A 55 -13.24 -5.04 4.57
CA LEU A 55 -14.17 -4.45 5.52
C LEU A 55 -15.59 -5.03 5.41
N ARG A 56 -15.97 -5.61 4.27
CA ARG A 56 -17.31 -6.22 4.09
C ARG A 56 -17.44 -7.56 4.80
N LEU A 57 -16.37 -8.35 4.81
CA LEU A 57 -16.37 -9.70 5.36
C LEU A 57 -15.69 -9.78 6.73
N SER A 58 -15.17 -8.65 7.24
CA SER A 58 -14.33 -8.59 8.44
C SER A 58 -13.18 -9.60 8.43
N LYS A 59 -12.58 -9.81 7.25
CA LYS A 59 -11.46 -10.73 7.06
C LYS A 59 -10.15 -9.96 6.86
N SER A 60 -9.09 -10.48 7.44
CA SER A 60 -7.72 -9.98 7.24
C SER A 60 -6.84 -11.07 6.65
N GLN A 61 -5.94 -10.67 5.75
CA GLN A 61 -4.90 -11.53 5.23
C GLN A 61 -3.56 -10.80 5.29
N SER A 62 -2.48 -11.54 5.58
CA SER A 62 -1.13 -10.99 5.64
C SER A 62 -0.28 -11.64 4.56
N VAL A 63 0.48 -10.83 3.82
CA VAL A 63 1.41 -11.31 2.80
C VAL A 63 2.80 -10.73 3.02
N LYS A 64 3.83 -11.56 2.90
CA LYS A 64 5.22 -11.11 2.94
C LYS A 64 5.60 -10.57 1.58
N ALA A 65 5.61 -9.25 1.42
CA ALA A 65 5.90 -8.61 0.14
C ALA A 65 7.38 -8.30 -0.05
N HIS A 66 8.03 -7.89 1.03
CA HIS A 66 9.43 -7.48 1.04
C HIS A 66 10.11 -7.94 2.33
N ASN A 67 11.44 -7.87 2.36
CA ASN A 67 12.24 -8.19 3.55
C ASN A 67 12.58 -6.97 4.41
N VAL A 68 12.24 -5.78 3.93
CA VAL A 68 12.52 -4.48 4.54
C VAL A 68 11.23 -3.66 4.64
N PRO A 69 11.21 -2.49 5.30
CA PRO A 69 10.00 -1.70 5.46
C PRO A 69 9.27 -1.39 4.16
N ILE A 70 7.95 -1.54 4.19
CA ILE A 70 7.08 -1.01 3.13
C ILE A 70 7.02 0.51 3.28
N THR A 71 7.45 1.21 2.25
CA THR A 71 7.54 2.68 2.26
C THR A 71 6.36 3.35 1.56
N ALA A 72 5.73 2.67 0.59
CA ALA A 72 4.52 3.14 -0.06
C ALA A 72 3.64 1.97 -0.54
N LEU A 73 2.33 2.15 -0.49
CA LEU A 73 1.31 1.26 -1.03
C LEU A 73 0.32 2.04 -1.90
N ALA A 74 -0.23 1.40 -2.93
CA ALA A 74 -1.37 1.93 -3.67
C ALA A 74 -2.22 0.83 -4.31
N PHE A 75 -3.52 0.84 -4.06
CA PHE A 75 -4.47 0.05 -4.85
C PHE A 75 -4.71 0.69 -6.22
N SER A 76 -4.87 -0.16 -7.25
CA SER A 76 -5.45 0.27 -8.50
C SER A 76 -6.92 0.65 -8.26
N GLU A 77 -7.46 1.57 -9.08
CA GLU A 77 -8.83 2.07 -8.93
C GLU A 77 -9.89 0.95 -9.04
N ASP A 78 -9.65 -0.02 -9.93
CA ASP A 78 -10.47 -1.21 -10.09
C ASP A 78 -10.27 -2.25 -8.96
N GLY A 79 -9.32 -2.01 -8.04
CA GLY A 79 -8.98 -2.87 -6.93
C GLY A 79 -8.40 -4.23 -7.30
N LYS A 80 -8.03 -4.46 -8.58
CA LYS A 80 -7.44 -5.74 -9.02
C LYS A 80 -6.01 -5.90 -8.53
N TYR A 81 -5.28 -4.80 -8.39
CA TYR A 81 -3.88 -4.79 -8.02
C TYR A 81 -3.61 -3.92 -6.80
N LEU A 82 -2.61 -4.34 -6.02
CA LEU A 82 -1.96 -3.56 -4.97
C LEU A 82 -0.48 -3.46 -5.31
N ALA A 83 0.03 -2.25 -5.45
CA ALA A 83 1.46 -2.00 -5.58
C ALA A 83 2.07 -1.77 -4.19
N ALA A 84 3.27 -2.31 -3.97
CA ALA A 84 4.02 -2.14 -2.75
C ALA A 84 5.49 -1.83 -3.05
N TYR A 85 6.00 -0.75 -2.48
CA TYR A 85 7.34 -0.26 -2.72
C TYR A 85 8.19 -0.30 -1.45
N ALA A 86 9.39 -0.86 -1.60
CA ALA A 86 10.38 -1.00 -0.54
C ALA A 86 11.67 -0.32 -0.97
N ALA A 87 11.85 0.94 -0.54
CA ALA A 87 12.98 1.77 -0.93
C ALA A 87 14.35 1.17 -0.60
N GLN A 88 14.49 0.55 0.58
CA GLN A 88 15.75 -0.06 1.01
C GLN A 88 16.11 -1.34 0.24
N GLU A 89 15.12 -2.02 -0.34
CA GLU A 89 15.34 -3.20 -1.19
C GLU A 89 15.46 -2.81 -2.68
N ALA A 90 15.23 -1.54 -3.02
CA ALA A 90 15.20 -1.05 -4.39
C ALA A 90 14.24 -1.85 -5.29
N LYS A 91 13.05 -2.18 -4.76
CA LYS A 91 12.05 -2.98 -5.47
C LYS A 91 10.63 -2.49 -5.28
N ILE A 92 9.82 -2.76 -6.29
CA ILE A 92 8.38 -2.66 -6.25
C ILE A 92 7.74 -4.01 -6.59
N SER A 93 6.73 -4.41 -5.83
CA SER A 93 5.94 -5.61 -6.06
C SER A 93 4.49 -5.27 -6.38
N PHE A 94 3.88 -6.08 -7.23
CA PHE A 94 2.50 -5.96 -7.66
C PHE A 94 1.74 -7.22 -7.27
N TRP A 95 0.66 -7.02 -6.52
CA TRP A 95 -0.11 -8.09 -5.93
C TRP A 95 -1.51 -8.10 -6.54
N GLN A 96 -1.91 -9.21 -7.12
CA GLN A 96 -3.30 -9.41 -7.48
C GLN A 96 -4.11 -9.64 -6.22
N THR A 97 -5.21 -8.92 -6.09
CA THR A 97 -6.07 -8.99 -4.89
C THR A 97 -7.48 -9.48 -5.21
N GLN A 98 -7.75 -9.93 -6.43
CA GLN A 98 -9.11 -10.32 -6.84
C GLN A 98 -9.74 -11.36 -5.91
N GLN A 99 -11.03 -11.17 -5.66
CA GLN A 99 -11.87 -12.19 -5.06
C GLN A 99 -12.15 -13.27 -6.09
N THR A 100 -12.11 -14.53 -5.66
CA THR A 100 -12.58 -15.66 -6.45
C THR A 100 -14.06 -15.43 -6.79
N PHE A 101 -14.37 -15.41 -8.08
CA PHE A 101 -15.74 -15.23 -8.55
C PHE A 101 -16.58 -16.39 -8.01
N LEU A 102 -17.73 -16.09 -7.39
CA LEU A 102 -18.71 -17.01 -6.76
C LEU A 102 -18.48 -17.46 -5.31
N GLY A 103 -17.50 -16.93 -4.57
CA GLY A 103 -17.38 -17.22 -3.13
C GLY A 103 -16.99 -18.67 -2.80
N MET A 104 -16.78 -19.51 -3.81
CA MET A 104 -16.24 -20.86 -3.70
C MET A 104 -14.70 -20.80 -3.76
N GLY A 105 -14.09 -20.27 -2.69
CA GLY A 105 -12.64 -20.23 -2.55
C GLY A 105 -12.15 -19.09 -1.67
N GLN A 106 -11.02 -19.30 -0.99
CA GLN A 106 -10.35 -18.22 -0.27
C GLN A 106 -9.86 -17.16 -1.27
N SER A 107 -10.09 -15.88 -0.98
CA SER A 107 -9.49 -14.77 -1.74
C SER A 107 -7.97 -14.87 -1.59
N GLN A 108 -7.27 -15.21 -2.67
CA GLN A 108 -5.81 -15.34 -2.65
C GLN A 108 -5.16 -14.05 -3.13
N VAL A 109 -4.38 -13.41 -2.26
CA VAL A 109 -3.49 -12.32 -2.66
C VAL A 109 -2.17 -12.93 -3.14
N ARG A 110 -1.85 -12.76 -4.42
CA ARG A 110 -0.65 -13.34 -5.04
C ARG A 110 0.23 -12.29 -5.68
N CYS A 111 1.54 -12.47 -5.58
CA CYS A 111 2.51 -11.62 -6.27
C CYS A 111 2.42 -11.92 -7.77
N ALA A 112 2.00 -10.93 -8.56
CA ALA A 112 1.91 -11.02 -10.01
C ALA A 112 3.25 -10.64 -10.67
N ARG A 113 3.95 -9.66 -10.11
CA ARG A 113 5.22 -9.19 -10.65
C ARG A 113 6.05 -8.49 -9.57
N MET A 114 7.36 -8.62 -9.64
CA MET A 114 8.31 -7.82 -8.87
C MET A 114 9.29 -7.17 -9.85
N GLN A 115 9.58 -5.89 -9.66
CA GLN A 115 10.44 -5.11 -10.55
C GLN A 115 11.49 -4.35 -9.74
N PRO A 116 12.71 -4.17 -10.26
CA PRO A 116 13.66 -3.22 -9.71
C PRO A 116 13.05 -1.82 -9.73
N ALA A 117 13.29 -1.04 -8.68
CA ALA A 117 12.89 0.34 -8.56
C ALA A 117 14.04 1.13 -7.95
N PRO A 118 14.09 2.48 -8.08
CA PRO A 118 15.11 3.28 -7.43
C PRO A 118 15.20 2.95 -5.94
N GLY A 119 16.39 2.64 -5.47
CA GLY A 119 16.67 2.49 -4.05
C GLY A 119 16.85 3.85 -3.41
N GLU A 120 16.30 4.05 -2.23
CA GLU A 120 16.45 5.29 -1.47
C GLU A 120 16.74 4.94 -0.01
N PHE A 121 17.77 5.58 0.53
CA PHE A 121 18.25 5.34 1.88
C PHE A 121 17.97 6.59 2.71
N PRO A 122 17.36 6.47 3.90
CA PRO A 122 17.16 7.63 4.75
C PRO A 122 18.51 8.26 5.08
N VAL A 123 18.69 9.51 4.67
CA VAL A 123 19.85 10.31 5.10
C VAL A 123 19.66 10.64 6.57
N ILE A 124 20.51 10.07 7.42
CA ILE A 124 20.58 10.43 8.82
C ILE A 124 21.23 11.81 8.88
N SER A 125 20.47 12.82 9.31
CA SER A 125 21.04 14.14 9.53
C SER A 125 22.07 14.03 10.66
N PRO A 126 23.17 14.82 10.68
CA PRO A 126 24.18 14.74 11.75
C PRO A 126 23.61 14.86 13.17
N GLY A 127 22.46 15.52 13.34
CA GLY A 127 21.70 15.60 14.59
C GLY A 127 20.74 14.43 14.89
N GLY A 128 20.84 13.30 14.18
CA GLY A 128 20.02 12.10 14.41
C GLY A 128 18.58 12.16 13.89
N SER A 129 18.17 13.24 13.21
CA SER A 129 16.84 13.31 12.61
C SER A 129 16.79 12.48 11.32
N TYR A 130 15.87 11.51 11.29
CA TYR A 130 15.48 10.82 10.07
C TYR A 130 14.72 11.79 9.17
N GLN A 131 15.24 12.06 7.98
CA GLN A 131 14.45 12.73 6.96
C GLN A 131 13.27 11.82 6.57
N LEU A 132 12.06 12.38 6.66
CA LEU A 132 10.84 11.65 6.28
C LEU A 132 10.86 11.41 4.78
N PHE A 133 11.15 10.18 4.38
CA PHE A 133 11.03 9.74 3.00
C PHE A 133 9.54 9.72 2.57
N ARG A 134 9.22 10.41 1.47
CA ARG A 134 7.84 10.61 1.00
C ARG A 134 7.64 10.13 -0.45
N ALA A 135 8.03 8.89 -0.74
CA ALA A 135 7.66 8.30 -2.03
C ALA A 135 6.15 8.12 -2.13
N ARG A 136 5.60 8.34 -3.33
CA ARG A 136 4.18 8.20 -3.62
C ARG A 136 4.00 7.26 -4.80
N LEU A 137 3.02 6.36 -4.68
CA LEU A 137 2.59 5.50 -5.77
C LEU A 137 1.27 6.04 -6.30
N VAL A 138 1.20 6.27 -7.60
CA VAL A 138 0.02 6.79 -8.30
C VAL A 138 -0.28 5.91 -9.50
N TRP A 139 -1.43 5.24 -9.49
CA TRP A 139 -1.90 4.50 -10.65
C TRP A 139 -2.39 5.49 -11.71
N ILE A 140 -1.88 5.33 -12.94
CA ILE A 140 -2.29 6.14 -14.09
C ILE A 140 -3.46 5.46 -14.82
N ASN A 141 -3.52 4.13 -14.75
CA ASN A 141 -4.62 3.29 -15.20
C ASN A 141 -4.58 1.96 -14.43
N SER A 142 -5.39 0.96 -14.81
CA SER A 142 -5.45 -0.34 -14.13
C SER A 142 -4.18 -1.21 -14.24
N LYS A 143 -3.22 -0.84 -15.09
CA LYS A 143 -2.00 -1.62 -15.36
C LYS A 143 -0.70 -0.82 -15.23
N SER A 144 -0.75 0.51 -15.25
CA SER A 144 0.41 1.39 -15.20
C SER A 144 0.42 2.22 -13.92
N LEU A 145 1.58 2.24 -13.27
CA LEU A 145 1.83 2.91 -12.00
C LEU A 145 3.04 3.83 -12.13
N THR A 146 2.95 5.02 -11.53
CA THR A 146 4.08 5.94 -11.36
C THR A 146 4.52 5.96 -9.91
N LEU A 147 5.80 5.73 -9.67
CA LEU A 147 6.50 6.03 -8.42
C LEU A 147 7.09 7.43 -8.51
N MET A 148 6.62 8.32 -7.64
CA MET A 148 7.15 9.68 -7.47
C MET A 148 8.07 9.70 -6.26
N LEU A 149 9.33 10.06 -6.46
CA LEU A 149 10.33 10.16 -5.39
C LEU A 149 10.36 11.58 -4.79
N PRO A 150 10.90 11.74 -3.56
CA PRO A 150 11.00 13.06 -2.91
C PRO A 150 11.80 14.10 -3.68
N ASN A 151 12.74 13.65 -4.53
CA ASN A 151 13.56 14.51 -5.40
C ASN A 151 12.83 14.95 -6.69
N GLY A 152 11.55 14.63 -6.84
CA GLY A 152 10.74 14.95 -8.02
C GLY A 152 10.93 13.98 -9.20
N LYS A 153 11.81 12.98 -9.10
CA LYS A 153 11.96 11.97 -10.17
C LYS A 153 10.75 11.04 -10.18
N GLU A 154 10.30 10.72 -11.39
CA GLU A 154 9.20 9.80 -11.64
C GLU A 154 9.69 8.53 -12.34
N ASN A 155 9.19 7.38 -11.90
CA ASN A 155 9.52 6.09 -12.51
C ASN A 155 8.22 5.34 -12.80
N ARG A 156 8.04 4.90 -14.04
CA ARG A 156 6.82 4.22 -14.48
C ARG A 156 7.03 2.71 -14.50
N PHE A 157 6.00 2.00 -14.07
CA PHE A 157 5.96 0.55 -13.99
C PHE A 157 4.67 0.03 -14.61
N SER A 158 4.72 -1.18 -15.16
CA SER A 158 3.55 -1.87 -15.68
C SER A 158 3.43 -3.27 -15.07
N VAL A 159 2.21 -3.66 -14.71
CA VAL A 159 1.92 -5.00 -14.20
C VAL A 159 1.74 -6.04 -15.30
#